data_AF-A0A0A9YZ10-F1
#
_entry.id   AF-A0A0A9YZ10-F1
#
_cell.length_a   1.000
_cell.length_b   1.000
_cell.length_c   1.000
_cell.angle_alpha   90.00
_cell.angle_beta   90.00
_cell.angle_gamma   90.00
#
_symmetry.space_group_name_H-M   'P 1'
#
loop_
_entity.id
_entity.type
_entity.pdbx_description
1 polymer ?
#
loop_
_entity_poly.entity_id
_entity_poly.type
_entity_poly.pdbx_seq_one_letter_code
_entity_poly.pdbx_strand_id
1 'polypeptide(L)'
;MGGGTGSGLNSRVIEFLTEEFPKQASVEVGVFPSPKVSTAVVEPYNTILATHATMGQSKCVVFIDNEAIYNICNDMHDVDGPTNRNLNNVLSQAISAMTTGLRFDCRLMTDFFDFQTNLIPYPRLHFPVVSLSPIVGCQFDEYWTVNDITSRAFESSCRLANHRGHQGTHMACCLLYRVT
;
A
#
# COMPACT_ATOMS: atom_id res chain seq x y z
N MET A 1 -3.10 11.28 -0.53
CA MET A 1 -2.57 12.29 -1.48
C MET A 1 -3.62 13.28 -1.99
N GLY A 2 -4.92 12.96 -2.06
CA GLY A 2 -5.91 13.86 -2.68
C GLY A 2 -6.29 15.14 -1.91
N GLY A 3 -6.26 15.13 -0.57
CA GLY A 3 -6.66 16.28 0.25
C GLY A 3 -5.56 17.32 0.47
N GLY A 4 -5.91 18.59 0.64
CA GLY A 4 -4.95 19.70 0.82
C GLY A 4 -4.09 19.59 2.08
N THR A 5 -4.68 19.22 3.22
CA THR A 5 -3.91 19.00 4.46
C THR A 5 -3.00 17.77 4.34
N GLY A 6 -3.54 16.65 3.87
CA GLY A 6 -2.79 15.40 3.75
C GLY A 6 -1.66 15.43 2.73
N SER A 7 -1.72 16.31 1.72
CA SER A 7 -0.63 16.54 0.77
C SER A 7 0.35 17.60 1.26
N GLY A 8 -0.14 18.81 1.55
CA GLY A 8 0.69 19.97 1.85
C GLY A 8 1.40 19.87 3.21
N LEU A 9 0.67 19.52 4.28
CA LEU A 9 1.27 19.40 5.60
C LEU A 9 2.27 18.23 5.64
N ASN A 10 1.88 17.09 5.06
CA ASN A 10 2.73 15.90 5.00
C ASN A 10 4.06 16.18 4.31
N SER A 11 4.03 16.88 3.16
CA SER A 11 5.25 17.26 2.45
C SER A 11 6.21 18.04 3.34
N ARG A 12 5.69 18.99 4.14
CA ARG A 12 6.52 19.77 5.06
C ARG A 12 7.01 18.98 6.27
N VAL A 13 6.17 18.10 6.80
CA VAL A 13 6.54 17.23 7.94
C VAL A 13 7.67 16.28 7.53
N ILE A 14 7.59 15.66 6.35
CA ILE A 14 8.63 14.76 5.85
C ILE A 14 9.93 15.53 5.63
N GLU A 15 9.87 16.73 5.05
CA GLU A 15 11.05 17.58 4.86
C GLU A 15 11.75 17.87 6.19
N PHE A 16 10.98 18.29 7.21
CA PHE A 16 11.51 18.54 8.55
C PHE A 16 12.09 17.28 9.21
N LEU A 17 11.39 16.15 9.12
CA LEU A 17 11.85 14.88 9.69
C LEU A 17 13.12 14.36 9.02
N THR A 18 13.26 14.56 7.71
CA THR A 18 14.48 14.14 6.99
C THR A 18 15.66 15.05 7.32
N GLU A 19 15.43 16.34 7.59
CA GLU A 19 16.48 17.27 8.07
C GLU A 19 16.96 16.92 9.48
N GLU A 20 16.05 16.67 10.43
CA GLU A 20 16.38 16.37 11.82
C GLU A 20 16.86 14.92 12.03
N PHE A 21 16.29 13.95 11.30
CA PHE A 21 16.56 12.52 11.48
C PHE A 21 16.97 11.82 10.17
N PRO A 22 18.09 12.22 9.53
CA PRO A 22 18.46 11.74 8.19
C PRO A 22 18.70 10.21 8.13
N LYS A 23 19.14 9.64 9.26
CA LYS A 23 19.47 8.21 9.35
C LYS A 23 18.24 7.32 9.53
N GLN A 24 17.09 7.83 10.00
CA GLN A 24 15.93 6.99 10.29
C GLN A 24 15.23 6.52 9.01
N ALA A 25 14.66 5.32 9.02
CA ALA A 25 13.83 4.85 7.91
C ALA A 25 12.48 5.57 7.93
N SER A 26 12.03 6.07 6.77
CA SER A 26 10.72 6.69 6.58
C SER A 26 9.89 5.84 5.63
N VAL A 27 8.70 5.47 6.07
CA VAL A 27 7.72 4.76 5.25
C VAL A 27 6.43 5.56 5.25
N GLU A 28 5.98 5.91 4.05
CA GLU A 28 4.74 6.63 3.82
C GLU A 28 3.70 5.69 3.21
N VAL A 29 2.46 5.75 3.69
CA VAL A 29 1.34 5.04 3.07
C VAL A 29 0.55 6.04 2.23
N GLY A 30 0.79 6.02 0.91
CA GLY A 30 0.21 6.97 -0.02
C GLY A 30 -1.09 6.43 -0.62
N VAL A 31 -2.22 6.98 -0.19
CA VAL A 31 -3.52 6.73 -0.84
C VAL A 31 -3.69 7.69 -2.02
N PHE A 32 -3.71 7.13 -3.22
CA PHE A 32 -3.85 7.82 -4.49
C PHE A 32 -5.33 7.92 -4.89
N PRO A 33 -5.75 9.09 -5.40
CA PRO A 33 -7.12 9.29 -5.85
C PRO A 33 -7.40 8.54 -7.15
N SER A 34 -8.65 8.14 -7.34
CA SER A 34 -9.16 7.63 -8.62
C SER A 34 -10.41 8.40 -9.04
N PRO A 35 -10.63 8.62 -10.36
CA PRO A 35 -11.80 9.33 -10.87
C PRO A 35 -13.15 8.75 -10.43
N LYS A 36 -13.25 7.45 -10.12
CA LYS A 36 -14.52 6.82 -9.70
C LYS A 36 -14.89 7.07 -8.24
N VAL A 37 -13.90 7.29 -7.39
CA VAL A 37 -14.06 7.44 -5.93
C VAL A 37 -13.62 8.85 -5.47
N SER A 38 -13.34 9.74 -6.43
CA SER A 38 -12.85 11.10 -6.17
C SER A 38 -13.92 11.95 -5.51
N THR A 39 -13.52 12.64 -4.44
CA THR A 39 -14.41 13.55 -3.69
C THR A 39 -14.22 15.00 -4.09
N ALA A 40 -13.06 15.34 -4.68
CA ALA A 40 -12.73 16.70 -5.09
C ALA A 40 -12.02 16.75 -6.45
N VAL A 41 -12.44 17.70 -7.30
CA VAL A 41 -11.88 17.92 -8.64
C VAL A 41 -10.39 18.33 -8.64
N VAL A 42 -9.87 18.78 -7.49
CA VAL A 42 -8.48 19.24 -7.34
C VAL A 42 -7.52 18.15 -6.86
N GLU A 43 -8.00 16.92 -6.64
CA GLU A 43 -7.18 15.80 -6.18
C GLU A 43 -5.96 15.50 -7.09
N PRO A 44 -6.05 15.60 -8.44
CA PRO A 44 -4.88 15.40 -9.31
C PRO A 44 -3.78 16.44 -9.08
N TYR A 45 -4.15 17.71 -8.89
CA TYR A 45 -3.19 18.80 -8.63
C TYR A 45 -2.45 18.57 -7.31
N ASN A 46 -3.21 18.25 -6.25
CA ASN A 46 -2.64 17.99 -4.93
C ASN A 46 -1.69 16.78 -4.96
N THR A 47 -2.09 15.72 -5.67
CA THR A 47 -1.28 14.50 -5.77
C THR A 47 0.03 14.75 -6.49
N ILE A 48 0.02 15.43 -7.65
CA ILE A 48 1.23 15.73 -8.40
C ILE A 48 2.19 16.61 -7.58
N LEU A 49 1.68 17.67 -6.95
CA LEU A 49 2.49 18.57 -6.13
C LEU A 49 3.07 17.87 -4.90
N ALA A 50 2.26 17.06 -4.21
CA ALA A 50 2.70 16.28 -3.06
C ALA A 50 3.80 15.30 -3.44
N THR A 51 3.57 14.50 -4.50
CA THR A 51 4.54 13.51 -4.96
C THR A 51 5.84 14.19 -5.39
N HIS A 52 5.79 15.34 -6.06
CA HIS A 52 7.00 16.09 -6.39
C HIS A 52 7.77 16.54 -5.14
N ALA A 53 7.07 17.07 -4.14
CA ALA A 53 7.69 17.54 -2.91
C ALA A 53 8.29 16.38 -2.07
N THR A 54 7.61 15.23 -1.99
CA THR A 54 8.06 14.10 -1.16
C THR A 54 9.06 13.18 -1.87
N MET A 55 9.14 13.18 -3.20
CA MET A 55 10.00 12.27 -3.98
C MET A 55 11.50 12.36 -3.62
N GLY A 56 11.97 13.52 -3.17
CA GLY A 56 13.37 13.71 -2.77
C GLY A 56 13.68 13.25 -1.34
N GLN A 57 12.65 13.15 -0.48
CA GLN A 57 12.82 12.99 0.96
C GLN A 57 12.29 11.65 1.49
N SER A 58 11.23 11.11 0.87
CA SER A 58 10.62 9.85 1.28
C SER A 58 11.44 8.67 0.76
N LYS A 59 11.75 7.72 1.65
CA LYS A 59 12.57 6.55 1.31
C LYS A 59 11.74 5.42 0.71
N CYS A 60 10.50 5.26 1.16
CA CYS A 60 9.57 4.24 0.67
C CYS A 60 8.14 4.79 0.75
N VAL A 61 7.41 4.79 -0.37
CA VAL A 61 6.02 5.23 -0.43
C VAL A 61 5.16 4.08 -0.93
N VAL A 62 4.43 3.46 -0.02
CA VAL A 62 3.54 2.36 -0.32
C VAL A 62 2.37 2.89 -1.14
N PHE A 63 2.28 2.44 -2.40
CA PHE A 63 1.31 2.93 -3.35
C PHE A 63 -0.02 2.16 -3.19
N ILE A 64 -1.08 2.91 -2.89
CA ILE A 64 -2.42 2.36 -2.67
C ILE A 64 -3.43 3.17 -3.50
N ASP A 65 -4.26 2.48 -4.26
CA ASP A 65 -5.31 3.06 -5.08
C ASP A 65 -6.68 2.81 -4.46
N ASN A 66 -7.45 3.88 -4.28
CA ASN A 66 -8.81 3.81 -3.77
C ASN A 66 -9.74 2.98 -4.67
N GLU A 67 -9.55 3.01 -5.99
CA GLU A 67 -10.40 2.23 -6.90
C GLU A 67 -10.15 0.73 -6.77
N ALA A 68 -8.88 0.35 -6.62
CA ALA A 68 -8.52 -1.05 -6.44
C ALA A 68 -9.11 -1.60 -5.14
N ILE A 69 -8.98 -0.87 -4.02
CA ILE A 69 -9.60 -1.27 -2.75
C ILE A 69 -11.13 -1.30 -2.87
N TYR A 70 -11.74 -0.33 -3.57
CA TYR A 70 -13.17 -0.29 -3.78
C TYR A 70 -13.67 -1.54 -4.53
N ASN A 71 -13.00 -1.91 -5.63
CA ASN A 71 -13.34 -3.11 -6.40
C ASN A 71 -13.17 -4.38 -5.56
N ILE A 72 -12.08 -4.47 -4.78
CA ILE A 72 -11.86 -5.58 -3.84
C ILE A 72 -13.02 -5.71 -2.84
N CYS A 73 -13.45 -4.60 -2.24
CA CYS A 73 -14.55 -4.62 -1.28
C CYS A 73 -15.87 -5.04 -1.93
N ASN A 74 -16.09 -4.60 -3.17
CA ASN A 74 -17.28 -4.93 -3.95
C ASN A 74 -17.33 -6.43 -4.30
N ASP A 75 -16.20 -7.00 -4.72
CA ASP A 75 -16.09 -8.41 -5.11
C ASP A 75 -16.16 -9.36 -3.89
N MET A 76 -15.68 -8.94 -2.73
CA MET A 76 -15.61 -9.78 -1.53
C MET A 76 -16.91 -9.86 -0.74
N HIS A 77 -17.64 -8.75 -0.63
CA HIS A 77 -18.72 -8.63 0.35
C HIS A 77 -20.12 -8.78 -0.22
N ASP A 78 -20.32 -8.86 -1.54
CA ASP A 78 -21.65 -8.73 -2.17
C ASP A 78 -22.46 -7.56 -1.56
N VAL A 79 -21.74 -6.50 -1.16
CA VAL A 79 -22.30 -5.32 -0.51
C VAL A 79 -22.48 -4.27 -1.59
N ASP A 80 -23.73 -3.93 -1.86
CA ASP A 80 -24.10 -2.81 -2.73
C ASP A 80 -23.50 -1.49 -2.18
N GLY A 81 -22.41 -1.03 -2.79
CA GLY A 81 -21.78 0.25 -2.47
C GLY A 81 -20.90 0.21 -1.21
N PRO A 82 -19.63 -0.22 -1.31
CA PRO A 82 -18.74 -0.28 -0.15
C PRO A 82 -18.49 1.10 0.47
N THR A 83 -18.62 1.16 1.80
CA THR A 83 -18.41 2.41 2.57
C THR A 83 -16.93 2.61 2.89
N ASN A 84 -16.53 3.85 3.21
CA ASN A 84 -15.16 4.14 3.67
C ASN A 84 -14.69 3.27 4.85
N ARG A 85 -15.63 2.77 5.67
CA ARG A 85 -15.30 1.82 6.75
C ARG A 85 -14.81 0.49 6.20
N ASN A 86 -15.43 -0.03 5.13
CA ASN A 86 -15.00 -1.27 4.48
C ASN A 86 -13.61 -1.10 3.85
N LEU A 87 -13.39 0.01 3.13
CA LEU A 87 -12.09 0.33 2.52
C LEU A 87 -10.99 0.41 3.61
N ASN A 88 -11.27 1.10 4.70
CA ASN A 88 -10.33 1.23 5.81
C ASN A 88 -10.06 -0.10 6.52
N ASN A 89 -11.02 -1.03 6.58
CA ASN A 89 -10.78 -2.36 7.13
C ASN A 89 -9.75 -3.13 6.29
N VAL A 90 -9.90 -3.16 4.96
CA VAL A 90 -8.93 -3.82 4.07
C VAL A 90 -7.55 -3.15 4.18
N LEU A 91 -7.52 -1.82 4.17
CA LEU A 91 -6.29 -1.07 4.35
C LEU A 91 -5.61 -1.38 5.70
N SER A 92 -6.38 -1.46 6.78
CA SER A 92 -5.85 -1.78 8.11
C SER A 92 -5.24 -3.19 8.16
N GLN A 93 -5.81 -4.16 7.45
CA GLN A 93 -5.26 -5.51 7.35
C GLN A 93 -3.93 -5.50 6.59
N ALA A 94 -3.85 -4.76 5.48
CA ALA A 94 -2.61 -4.63 4.71
C ALA A 94 -1.48 -3.98 5.53
N ILE A 95 -1.77 -2.87 6.21
CA ILE A 95 -0.79 -2.18 7.07
C ILE A 95 -0.39 -3.07 8.26
N SER A 96 -1.35 -3.77 8.86
CA SER A 96 -1.09 -4.74 9.94
C SER A 96 -0.15 -5.85 9.45
N ALA A 97 -0.40 -6.41 8.26
CA ALA A 97 0.46 -7.43 7.65
C ALA A 97 1.89 -6.92 7.43
N MET A 98 2.04 -5.74 6.82
CA MET A 98 3.35 -5.11 6.59
C MET A 98 4.14 -4.84 7.87
N THR A 99 3.46 -4.39 8.93
CA THR A 99 4.08 -4.07 10.22
C THR A 99 4.20 -5.28 11.15
N THR A 100 3.93 -6.49 10.67
CA THR A 100 4.04 -7.71 11.49
C THR A 100 5.48 -7.94 11.94
N GLY A 101 6.47 -7.72 11.06
CA GLY A 101 7.89 -7.92 11.38
C GLY A 101 8.46 -7.01 12.46
N LEU A 102 7.81 -5.87 12.71
CA LEU A 102 8.16 -4.92 13.78
C LEU A 102 7.50 -5.27 15.12
N ARG A 103 6.38 -6.00 15.08
CA ARG A 103 5.57 -6.33 16.26
C ARG A 103 5.83 -7.73 16.78
N PHE A 104 6.28 -8.63 15.92
CA PHE A 104 6.50 -10.03 16.20
C PHE A 104 7.83 -10.48 15.59
N ASP A 105 8.47 -11.45 16.22
CA ASP A 105 9.72 -12.03 15.72
C ASP A 105 9.50 -12.62 14.32
N CYS A 106 10.13 -12.01 13.33
CA CYS A 106 10.08 -12.43 11.93
C CYS A 106 11.49 -12.71 11.41
N ARG A 107 11.64 -13.79 10.64
CA ARG A 107 12.94 -14.24 10.12
C ARG A 107 13.47 -13.45 8.92
N LEU A 108 12.59 -12.87 8.10
CA LEU A 108 12.93 -12.38 6.76
C LEU A 108 12.85 -10.87 6.60
N MET A 109 12.09 -10.16 7.44
CA MET A 109 12.05 -8.70 7.49
C MET A 109 11.72 -8.26 8.91
N THR A 110 12.72 -7.77 9.63
CA THR A 110 12.54 -7.32 11.01
C THR A 110 12.36 -5.81 11.09
N ASP A 111 12.86 -5.06 10.10
CA ASP A 111 12.85 -3.59 10.12
C ASP A 111 12.47 -2.93 8.78
N PHE A 112 12.08 -1.65 8.82
CA PHE A 112 11.79 -0.83 7.64
C PHE A 112 13.01 -0.58 6.75
N PHE A 113 14.23 -0.70 7.29
CA PHE A 113 15.45 -0.66 6.48
C PHE A 113 15.53 -1.82 5.48
N ASP A 114 15.01 -2.99 5.86
CA ASP A 114 15.00 -4.14 4.97
C ASP A 114 14.05 -3.88 3.79
N PHE A 115 12.94 -3.16 4.00
CA PHE A 115 12.00 -2.79 2.93
C PHE A 115 12.70 -1.94 1.89
N GLN A 116 13.46 -0.93 2.32
CA GLN A 116 14.23 -0.10 1.41
C GLN A 116 15.29 -0.92 0.68
N THR A 117 16.06 -1.75 1.39
CA THR A 117 17.19 -2.50 0.81
C THR A 117 16.72 -3.56 -0.19
N ASN A 118 15.60 -4.24 0.08
CA ASN A 118 15.14 -5.36 -0.74
C ASN A 118 14.20 -4.96 -1.88
N LEU A 119 13.40 -3.90 -1.71
CA LEU A 119 12.37 -3.53 -2.70
C LEU A 119 12.72 -2.31 -3.55
N ILE A 120 13.71 -1.51 -3.15
CA ILE A 120 13.97 -0.19 -3.76
C ILE A 120 15.35 -0.21 -4.43
N PRO A 121 15.43 -0.64 -5.71
CA PRO A 121 16.71 -0.72 -6.43
C PRO A 121 17.28 0.67 -6.75
N TYR A 122 16.41 1.67 -6.90
CA TYR A 122 16.79 3.05 -7.22
C TYR A 122 16.04 4.03 -6.32
N PRO A 123 16.70 5.10 -5.80
CA PRO A 123 16.06 6.05 -4.89
C PRO A 123 14.80 6.72 -5.41
N ARG A 124 14.65 6.87 -6.74
CA ARG A 124 13.45 7.46 -7.36
C ARG A 124 12.33 6.44 -7.66
N LEU A 125 12.62 5.14 -7.60
CA LEU A 125 11.67 4.06 -7.85
C LEU A 125 11.27 3.40 -6.52
N HIS A 126 10.74 4.20 -5.60
CA HIS A 126 10.43 3.80 -4.22
C HIS A 126 8.93 3.58 -3.96
N PHE A 127 8.17 3.23 -5.00
CA PHE A 127 6.71 3.04 -4.94
C PHE A 127 6.30 1.56 -5.03
N PRO A 128 6.51 0.73 -3.99
CA PRO A 128 6.04 -0.64 -4.01
C PRO A 128 4.51 -0.69 -3.99
N VAL A 129 3.97 -1.66 -4.72
CA VAL A 129 2.54 -1.99 -4.71
C VAL A 129 2.31 -3.15 -3.75
N VAL A 130 1.24 -3.07 -2.97
CA VAL A 130 0.86 -4.11 -2.01
C VAL A 130 -0.25 -4.98 -2.58
N SER A 131 -0.14 -6.28 -2.33
CA SER A 131 -1.18 -7.27 -2.58
C SER A 131 -1.46 -8.01 -1.27
N LEU A 132 -2.73 -8.31 -1.00
CA LEU A 132 -3.15 -8.99 0.22
C LEU A 132 -3.93 -10.25 -0.12
N SER A 133 -3.50 -11.38 0.43
CA SER A 133 -4.16 -12.67 0.27
C SER A 133 -3.96 -13.51 1.54
N PRO A 134 -5.02 -14.15 2.09
CA PRO A 134 -6.43 -13.86 1.82
C PRO A 134 -6.82 -12.50 2.44
N ILE A 135 -7.82 -11.83 1.87
CA ILE A 135 -8.40 -10.63 2.49
C ILE A 135 -9.51 -11.13 3.41
N VAL A 136 -9.35 -10.93 4.72
CA VAL A 136 -10.19 -11.56 5.73
C VAL A 136 -11.48 -10.75 5.85
N GLY A 137 -12.60 -11.37 5.47
CA GLY A 137 -13.92 -10.74 5.44
C GLY A 137 -15.04 -11.71 5.08
N CYS A 138 -14.73 -12.75 4.32
CA CYS A 138 -15.66 -13.85 4.09
C CYS A 138 -15.51 -14.91 5.18
N GLN A 139 -16.64 -15.46 5.63
CA GLN A 139 -16.69 -16.72 6.35
C GLN A 139 -16.18 -17.82 5.41
N PHE A 140 -14.87 -18.04 5.36
CA PHE A 140 -14.32 -19.16 4.62
C PHE A 140 -14.10 -20.32 5.59
N ASP A 141 -14.99 -21.32 5.50
CA ASP A 141 -14.83 -22.65 6.12
C ASP A 141 -13.74 -23.50 5.40
N GLU A 142 -13.02 -22.91 4.44
CA GLU A 142 -12.00 -23.58 3.64
C GLU A 142 -10.59 -23.34 4.17
N TYR A 143 -9.85 -24.45 4.34
CA TYR A 143 -8.42 -24.45 4.60
C TYR A 143 -7.67 -24.04 3.35
N TRP A 144 -7.17 -22.81 3.31
CA TRP A 144 -6.31 -22.33 2.24
C TRP A 144 -4.91 -22.93 2.36
N THR A 145 -4.39 -23.50 1.27
CA THR A 145 -2.99 -23.93 1.23
C THR A 145 -2.09 -22.74 0.94
N VAL A 146 -0.81 -22.83 1.35
CA VAL A 146 0.18 -21.79 1.05
C VAL A 146 0.27 -21.52 -0.45
N ASN A 147 0.16 -22.56 -1.28
CA ASN A 147 0.24 -22.43 -2.73
C ASN A 147 -0.95 -21.63 -3.31
N ASP A 148 -2.14 -21.84 -2.77
CA ASP A 148 -3.35 -21.12 -3.20
C ASP A 148 -3.25 -19.64 -2.83
N ILE A 149 -2.86 -19.35 -1.58
CA ILE A 149 -2.71 -17.97 -1.08
C ILE A 149 -1.65 -17.23 -1.91
N THR A 150 -0.53 -17.91 -2.19
CA THR A 150 0.58 -17.34 -2.98
C THR A 150 0.15 -17.04 -4.40
N SER A 151 -0.53 -17.98 -5.06
CA SER A 151 -1.00 -17.80 -6.44
C SER A 151 -1.98 -16.63 -6.53
N ARG A 152 -2.92 -16.55 -5.58
CA ARG A 152 -3.88 -15.43 -5.48
C ARG A 152 -3.23 -14.09 -5.20
N ALA A 153 -2.13 -14.05 -4.45
CA ALA A 153 -1.41 -12.79 -4.19
C ALA A 153 -0.89 -12.12 -5.49
N PHE A 154 -0.69 -12.89 -6.56
CA PHE A 154 -0.33 -12.35 -7.88
C PHE A 154 -1.54 -12.04 -8.78
N GLU A 155 -2.76 -12.39 -8.39
CA GLU A 155 -3.96 -12.01 -9.15
C GLU A 155 -4.23 -10.51 -9.05
N SER A 156 -4.90 -9.94 -10.05
CA SER A 156 -5.30 -8.52 -10.03
C SER A 156 -6.38 -8.24 -8.98
N SER A 157 -7.15 -9.24 -8.61
CA SER A 157 -8.23 -9.20 -7.61
C SER A 157 -7.73 -8.93 -6.19
N CYS A 158 -6.47 -9.21 -5.88
CA CYS A 158 -5.90 -9.03 -4.53
C CYS A 158 -4.97 -7.81 -4.42
N ARG A 159 -4.69 -7.12 -5.53
CA ARG A 159 -3.75 -5.98 -5.57
C ARG A 159 -4.44 -4.69 -5.17
N LEU A 160 -3.80 -3.92 -4.29
CA LEU A 160 -4.27 -2.62 -3.83
C LEU A 160 -3.95 -1.47 -4.80
N ALA A 161 -3.56 -1.77 -6.05
CA ALA A 161 -3.31 -0.77 -7.08
C ALA A 161 -3.78 -1.25 -8.45
N ASN A 162 -4.57 -0.43 -9.15
CA ASN A 162 -5.08 -0.77 -10.47
C ASN A 162 -4.01 -0.55 -11.54
N HIS A 163 -3.31 -1.61 -11.93
CA HIS A 163 -2.36 -1.60 -13.04
C HIS A 163 -2.49 -2.88 -13.86
N ARG A 164 -2.39 -2.76 -15.18
CA ARG A 164 -2.43 -3.92 -16.10
C ARG A 164 -1.12 -4.71 -15.96
N GLY A 165 -1.12 -5.70 -15.06
CA GLY A 165 0.07 -6.50 -14.72
C GLY A 165 0.79 -7.17 -15.89
N HIS A 166 0.11 -7.41 -17.02
CA HIS A 166 0.73 -8.04 -18.19
C HIS A 166 1.64 -7.11 -19.02
N GLN A 167 1.66 -5.80 -18.72
CA GLN A 167 2.48 -4.83 -19.47
C GLN A 167 3.75 -4.39 -18.74
N GLY A 168 4.06 -4.97 -17.58
CA GLY A 168 5.23 -4.59 -16.76
C GLY A 168 6.04 -5.78 -16.25
N THR A 169 7.29 -5.50 -15.88
CA THR A 169 8.20 -6.47 -15.23
C THR A 169 8.32 -6.15 -13.74
N HIS A 170 8.29 -7.17 -12.88
CA HIS A 170 8.57 -7.01 -11.46
C HIS A 170 10.08 -6.81 -11.23
N MET A 171 10.46 -5.71 -10.57
CA MET A 171 11.86 -5.46 -10.20
C MET A 171 12.25 -6.19 -8.92
N ALA A 172 11.34 -6.20 -7.94
CA ALA A 172 11.50 -6.86 -6.66
C ALA A 172 10.13 -7.34 -6.17
N CYS A 173 10.12 -8.41 -5.37
CA CYS A 173 8.92 -8.94 -4.73
C CYS A 173 9.28 -9.45 -3.35
N CYS A 174 8.46 -9.14 -2.36
CA CYS A 174 8.56 -9.69 -1.01
C CYS A 174 7.22 -10.31 -0.65
N LEU A 175 7.26 -11.55 -0.15
CA LEU A 175 6.09 -12.28 0.31
C LEU A 175 6.19 -12.43 1.83
N LEU A 176 5.25 -11.79 2.53
CA LEU A 176 5.16 -11.83 3.98
C LEU A 176 4.07 -12.83 4.39
N TYR A 177 4.49 -14.05 4.74
CA TYR A 177 3.57 -15.06 5.25
C TYR A 177 3.35 -14.88 6.75
N ARG A 178 2.09 -14.98 7.15
CA ARG A 178 1.70 -14.99 8.56
C ARG A 178 0.90 -16.25 8.84
N VAL A 179 1.31 -16.97 9.89
CA VAL A 179 0.53 -18.06 10.47
C VAL A 179 -0.30 -17.44 11.60
N THR A 180 -1.63 -17.61 11.53
CA THR A 180 -2.57 -17.26 12.60
C THR A 180 -2.79 -18.43 13.53
#